data_AF-A0A8F6TVS5-F1
#
_entry.id   AF-A0A8F6TVS5-F1
#
_cell.length_a   1.000
_cell.length_b   1.000
_cell.length_c   1.000
_cell.angle_alpha   90.00
_cell.angle_beta   90.00
_cell.angle_gamma   90.00
#
_symmetry.space_group_name_H-M   'P 1'
#
loop_
_entity.id
_entity.type
_entity.pdbx_description
1 polymer ?
#
loop_
_entity_poly.entity_id
_entity_poly.type
_entity_poly.pdbx_seq_one_letter_code
_entity_poly.pdbx_strand_id
1 'polypeptide(L)'
;MLRATALALPLSALALLPAHAQSSFERLEAVATTINGMMFDAMVEQTPALEGNMPSAEWSEGLRAAYTCMYDGFVAQAGEPAVSEMVTEMENRLETLTTEEVMNGDVEVGNPGDMTDDEVGAIVAECGMMDAFMAHLAQSGALQIMMQADQ
;
A
#
# COMPACT_ATOMS: atom_id res chain seq x y z
N MET A 1 -38.13 -31.10 -46.50
CA MET A 1 -36.83 -31.66 -46.89
C MET A 1 -35.80 -30.52 -46.88
N LEU A 2 -34.70 -30.73 -46.12
CA LEU A 2 -33.43 -29.98 -46.03
C LEU A 2 -33.49 -28.47 -45.69
N ARG A 3 -33.14 -28.02 -44.47
CA ARG A 3 -31.78 -27.83 -43.87
C ARG A 3 -30.88 -26.82 -44.61
N ALA A 4 -30.61 -25.68 -43.98
CA ALA A 4 -29.35 -24.91 -44.09
C ALA A 4 -29.34 -23.82 -42.99
N THR A 5 -28.84 -24.15 -41.79
CA THR A 5 -27.52 -23.78 -41.25
C THR A 5 -27.35 -22.31 -40.86
N ALA A 6 -27.43 -22.11 -39.54
CA ALA A 6 -26.96 -20.96 -38.81
C ALA A 6 -25.47 -20.68 -39.08
N LEU A 7 -25.11 -19.41 -39.21
CA LEU A 7 -23.74 -18.92 -39.03
C LEU A 7 -23.75 -18.01 -37.81
N ALA A 8 -23.47 -18.63 -36.66
CA ALA A 8 -23.05 -17.93 -35.47
C ALA A 8 -21.68 -17.30 -35.75
N LEU A 9 -21.64 -15.98 -35.81
CA LEU A 9 -20.39 -15.22 -35.70
C LEU A 9 -19.91 -15.38 -34.24
N PRO A 10 -18.72 -15.97 -33.98
CA PRO A 10 -18.16 -15.96 -32.64
C PRO A 10 -17.80 -14.51 -32.31
N LEU A 11 -18.65 -13.92 -31.47
CA LEU A 11 -18.42 -12.62 -30.86
C LEU A 11 -17.18 -12.74 -29.98
N SER A 12 -16.15 -12.01 -30.37
CA SER A 12 -15.14 -11.43 -29.49
C SER A 12 -14.45 -12.41 -28.54
N ALA A 13 -13.27 -12.83 -28.96
CA ALA A 13 -12.15 -13.04 -28.05
C ALA A 13 -11.99 -11.79 -27.17
N LEU A 14 -12.72 -11.76 -26.06
CA LEU A 14 -12.42 -10.89 -24.94
C LEU A 14 -11.01 -11.26 -24.52
N ALA A 15 -10.13 -10.29 -24.72
CA ALA A 15 -8.74 -10.33 -24.34
C ALA A 15 -8.63 -10.91 -22.93
N LEU A 16 -8.08 -12.12 -22.84
CA LEU A 16 -7.24 -12.50 -21.73
C LEU A 16 -6.06 -11.53 -21.79
N LEU A 17 -6.25 -10.32 -21.25
CA LEU A 17 -5.12 -9.50 -20.87
C LEU A 17 -4.29 -10.39 -19.96
N PRO A 18 -3.01 -10.56 -20.24
CA PRO A 18 -2.20 -11.36 -19.37
C PRO A 18 -2.24 -10.73 -17.98
N ALA A 19 -2.58 -11.50 -16.97
CA ALA A 19 -2.23 -11.22 -15.58
C ALA A 19 -0.69 -11.36 -15.38
N HIS A 20 0.11 -10.88 -16.33
CA HIS A 20 1.56 -10.90 -16.30
C HIS A 20 2.05 -9.70 -15.49
N ALA A 21 2.77 -9.99 -14.42
CA ALA A 21 3.91 -9.22 -13.91
C ALA A 21 3.61 -7.83 -13.33
N GLN A 22 2.67 -7.73 -12.38
CA GLN A 22 2.70 -6.60 -11.45
C GLN A 22 4.04 -6.65 -10.69
N SER A 23 4.82 -5.57 -10.74
CA SER A 23 6.12 -5.51 -10.06
C SER A 23 5.92 -5.62 -8.55
N SER A 24 6.93 -6.08 -7.81
CA SER A 24 6.89 -6.11 -6.34
C SER A 24 6.65 -4.71 -5.76
N PHE A 25 7.11 -3.67 -6.44
CA PHE A 25 6.82 -2.29 -6.06
C PHE A 25 5.34 -1.92 -6.24
N GLU A 26 4.72 -2.24 -7.38
CA GLU A 26 3.27 -1.98 -7.60
C GLU A 26 2.39 -2.81 -6.66
N ARG A 27 2.83 -4.00 -6.29
CA ARG A 27 2.17 -4.85 -5.28
C ARG A 27 2.29 -4.24 -3.88
N LEU A 28 3.49 -3.78 -3.51
CA LEU A 28 3.71 -3.04 -2.26
C LEU A 28 2.82 -1.79 -2.19
N GLU A 29 2.70 -1.06 -3.29
CA GLU A 29 1.82 0.10 -3.39
C GLU A 29 0.36 -0.27 -3.10
N ALA A 30 -0.17 -1.31 -3.74
CA ALA A 30 -1.54 -1.75 -3.52
C ALA A 30 -1.79 -2.17 -2.05
N VAL A 31 -0.83 -2.88 -1.46
CA VAL A 31 -0.86 -3.28 -0.05
C VAL A 31 -0.88 -2.06 0.86
N ALA A 32 0.07 -1.14 0.69
CA ALA A 32 0.19 0.05 1.52
C ALA A 32 -1.02 0.98 1.40
N THR A 33 -1.59 1.14 0.19
CA THR A 33 -2.83 1.88 -0.01
C THR A 33 -3.98 1.26 0.78
N THR A 34 -4.07 -0.07 0.82
CA THR A 34 -5.11 -0.76 1.60
C THR A 34 -4.91 -0.53 3.10
N ILE A 35 -3.68 -0.68 3.62
CA ILE A 35 -3.35 -0.44 5.04
C ILE A 35 -3.62 1.02 5.41
N ASN A 36 -3.21 1.98 4.58
CA ASN A 36 -3.47 3.40 4.79
C ASN A 36 -4.97 3.70 4.82
N GLY A 37 -5.75 3.08 3.94
CA GLY A 37 -7.21 3.19 3.94
C GLY A 37 -7.82 2.72 5.26
N MET A 38 -7.44 1.52 5.72
CA MET A 38 -7.90 0.98 7.02
C MET A 38 -7.54 1.91 8.18
N MET A 39 -6.30 2.41 8.21
CA MET A 39 -5.84 3.36 9.21
C MET A 39 -6.66 4.67 9.17
N PHE A 40 -6.88 5.23 7.98
CA PHE A 40 -7.61 6.48 7.82
C PHE A 40 -9.07 6.35 8.24
N ASP A 41 -9.73 5.24 7.88
CA ASP A 41 -11.10 4.96 8.31
C ASP A 41 -11.18 4.87 9.84
N ALA A 42 -10.23 4.17 10.48
CA ALA A 42 -10.16 4.06 11.94
C ALA A 42 -9.92 5.40 12.64
N MET A 43 -9.11 6.27 12.04
CA MET A 43 -8.86 7.62 12.56
C MET A 43 -10.13 8.47 12.51
N VAL A 44 -10.92 8.35 11.44
CA VAL A 44 -12.22 9.04 11.30
C VAL A 44 -13.23 8.51 12.32
N GLU A 45 -13.26 7.20 12.57
CA GLU A 45 -14.14 6.61 13.59
C GLU A 45 -13.82 7.13 15.00
N GLN A 46 -12.54 7.29 15.32
CA GLN A 46 -12.09 7.81 16.62
C GLN A 46 -12.24 9.33 16.73
N THR A 47 -12.02 10.05 15.63
CA THR A 47 -12.12 11.51 15.56
C THR A 47 -13.02 11.91 14.38
N PRO A 48 -14.34 11.98 14.58
CA PRO A 48 -15.29 12.32 13.50
C PRO A 48 -15.02 13.67 12.83
N ALA A 49 -14.30 14.59 13.49
CA ALA A 49 -13.87 15.85 12.88
C ALA A 49 -12.94 15.67 11.67
N LEU A 50 -12.28 14.50 11.53
CA LEU A 50 -11.46 14.15 10.37
C LEU A 50 -12.28 13.78 9.13
N GLU A 51 -13.58 13.54 9.26
CA GLU A 51 -14.44 13.22 8.12
C GLU A 51 -14.37 14.34 7.07
N GLY A 52 -14.09 13.96 5.81
CA GLY A 52 -13.91 14.91 4.70
C GLY A 52 -12.59 15.70 4.72
N ASN A 53 -11.74 15.52 5.73
CA ASN A 53 -10.42 16.16 5.86
C ASN A 53 -9.27 15.15 5.80
N MET A 54 -9.54 13.85 5.65
CA MET A 54 -8.51 12.84 5.39
C MET A 54 -8.05 12.90 3.93
N PRO A 55 -6.76 12.67 3.65
CA PRO A 55 -6.31 12.53 2.27
C PRO A 55 -6.83 11.20 1.69
N SER A 56 -6.74 11.04 0.38
CA SER A 56 -6.95 9.72 -0.23
C SER A 56 -5.91 8.74 0.30
N ALA A 57 -6.26 7.46 0.42
CA ALA A 57 -5.28 6.40 0.73
C ALA A 57 -4.19 6.24 -0.35
N GLU A 58 -4.48 6.70 -1.57
CA GLU A 58 -3.53 6.74 -2.69
C GLU A 58 -2.31 7.61 -2.37
N TRP A 59 -1.16 7.20 -2.89
CA TRP A 59 0.09 7.90 -2.63
C TRP A 59 0.16 9.24 -3.35
N SER A 60 0.37 10.31 -2.59
CA SER A 60 0.83 11.59 -3.17
C SER A 60 2.22 11.43 -3.79
N GLU A 61 2.62 12.37 -4.66
CA GLU A 61 3.94 12.34 -5.32
C GLU A 61 5.10 12.21 -4.31
N GLY A 62 5.04 12.96 -3.21
CA GLY A 62 6.05 12.88 -2.14
C GLY A 62 6.05 11.54 -1.41
N LEU A 63 4.87 10.98 -1.15
CA LEU A 63 4.75 9.67 -0.50
C LEU A 63 5.26 8.55 -1.42
N ARG A 64 4.90 8.59 -2.71
CA ARG A 64 5.42 7.67 -3.72
C ARG A 64 6.94 7.73 -3.82
N ALA A 65 7.52 8.93 -3.84
CA ALA A 65 8.97 9.10 -3.91
C ALA A 65 9.70 8.48 -2.69
N ALA A 66 9.14 8.66 -1.49
CA ALA A 66 9.70 8.06 -0.27
C ALA A 66 9.60 6.53 -0.29
N TYR A 67 8.46 5.96 -0.69
CA TYR A 67 8.30 4.51 -0.86
C TYR A 67 9.22 3.94 -1.94
N THR A 68 9.42 4.65 -3.06
CA THR A 68 10.39 4.23 -4.09
C THR A 68 11.81 4.20 -3.53
N CYS A 69 12.23 5.24 -2.81
CA CYS A 69 13.54 5.27 -2.15
C CYS A 69 13.70 4.07 -1.19
N MET A 70 12.70 3.81 -0.35
CA MET A 70 12.73 2.72 0.63
C MET A 70 12.83 1.36 -0.07
N TYR A 71 12.00 1.16 -1.10
CA TYR A 71 11.99 -0.05 -1.91
C TYR A 71 13.35 -0.29 -2.57
N ASP A 72 13.91 0.72 -3.23
CA ASP A 72 15.22 0.64 -3.87
C ASP A 72 16.32 0.33 -2.86
N GLY A 73 16.24 0.89 -1.65
CA GLY A 73 17.14 0.58 -0.54
C GLY A 73 17.08 -0.89 -0.12
N PHE A 74 15.88 -1.43 0.07
CA PHE A 74 15.70 -2.85 0.40
C PHE A 74 16.19 -3.77 -0.73
N VAL A 75 15.92 -3.42 -1.99
CA VAL A 75 16.40 -4.19 -3.15
C VAL A 75 17.93 -4.15 -3.23
N ALA A 76 18.55 -3.00 -2.93
CA ALA A 76 20.01 -2.87 -2.94
C ALA A 76 20.68 -3.73 -1.85
N GLN A 77 20.04 -3.90 -0.69
CA GLN A 77 20.62 -4.62 0.45
C GLN A 77 20.25 -6.11 0.48
N ALA A 78 18.98 -6.46 0.31
CA ALA A 78 18.47 -7.83 0.40
C ALA A 78 18.23 -8.49 -0.97
N GLY A 79 18.12 -7.70 -2.04
CA GLY A 79 17.82 -8.18 -3.38
C GLY A 79 16.32 -8.29 -3.68
N GLU A 80 15.98 -8.14 -4.97
CA GLU A 80 14.59 -8.20 -5.47
C GLU A 80 13.80 -9.45 -5.00
N PRO A 81 14.37 -10.68 -4.96
CA PRO A 81 13.61 -11.85 -4.51
C PRO A 81 13.15 -11.74 -3.07
N ALA A 82 14.00 -11.22 -2.17
CA ALA A 82 13.69 -11.08 -0.75
C ALA A 82 12.60 -10.01 -0.52
N VAL A 83 12.69 -8.89 -1.24
CA VAL A 83 11.66 -7.84 -1.20
C VAL A 83 10.33 -8.35 -1.75
N SER A 84 10.35 -9.13 -2.85
CA SER A 84 9.14 -9.75 -3.39
C SER A 84 8.51 -10.76 -2.44
N GLU A 85 9.31 -11.51 -1.67
CA GLU A 85 8.81 -12.43 -0.64
C GLU A 85 8.15 -11.66 0.51
N MET A 86 8.80 -10.61 1.02
CA MET A 86 8.23 -9.70 2.02
C MET A 86 6.88 -9.13 1.55
N VAL A 87 6.79 -8.63 0.31
CA VAL A 87 5.52 -8.10 -0.22
C VAL A 87 4.45 -9.19 -0.29
N THR A 88 4.81 -10.42 -0.62
CA THR A 88 3.88 -11.56 -0.63
C THR A 88 3.37 -11.88 0.78
N GLU A 89 4.24 -11.80 1.79
CA GLU A 89 3.85 -11.95 3.19
C GLU A 89 2.85 -10.87 3.61
N MET A 90 3.10 -9.61 3.23
CA MET A 90 2.16 -8.51 3.50
C MET A 90 0.80 -8.74 2.85
N GLU A 91 0.77 -9.16 1.58
CA GLU A 91 -0.48 -9.49 0.87
C GLU A 91 -1.26 -10.61 1.58
N ASN A 92 -0.59 -11.68 2.00
CA ASN A 92 -1.22 -12.76 2.76
C ASN A 92 -1.73 -12.26 4.12
N ARG A 93 -0.99 -11.35 4.77
CA ARG A 93 -1.38 -10.80 6.06
C ARG A 93 -2.65 -9.96 5.95
N LEU A 94 -2.83 -9.22 4.85
CA LEU A 94 -4.05 -8.43 4.60
C LEU A 94 -5.34 -9.24 4.67
N GLU A 95 -5.32 -10.53 4.35
CA GLU A 95 -6.52 -11.38 4.45
C GLU A 95 -7.03 -11.56 5.89
N THR A 96 -6.15 -11.36 6.87
CA THR A 96 -6.43 -11.57 8.30
C THR A 96 -6.22 -10.32 9.14
N LEU A 97 -5.70 -9.25 8.54
CA LEU A 97 -5.33 -8.03 9.23
C LEU A 97 -6.58 -7.29 9.71
N THR A 98 -6.59 -6.94 10.99
CA THR A 98 -7.66 -6.16 11.59
C THR A 98 -7.27 -4.68 11.70
N THR A 99 -8.28 -3.81 11.71
CA THR A 99 -8.09 -2.38 11.95
C THR A 99 -7.42 -2.10 13.30
N GLU A 100 -7.73 -2.89 14.33
CA GLU A 100 -7.12 -2.77 15.66
C GLU A 100 -5.60 -3.04 15.62
N GLU A 101 -5.16 -4.08 14.93
CA GLU A 101 -3.73 -4.38 14.73
C GLU A 101 -3.02 -3.25 13.98
N VAL A 102 -3.65 -2.70 12.94
CA VAL A 102 -3.09 -1.56 12.17
C VAL A 102 -2.91 -0.34 13.07
N MET A 103 -3.92 0.00 13.88
CA MET A 103 -3.87 1.16 14.76
C MET A 103 -2.87 1.03 15.91
N ASN A 104 -2.64 -0.19 16.40
CA ASN A 104 -1.65 -0.45 17.45
C ASN A 104 -0.22 -0.57 16.91
N GLY A 105 -0.03 -0.65 15.59
CA GLY A 105 1.26 -0.91 14.97
C GLY A 105 1.72 -2.36 15.12
N ASP A 106 0.80 -3.29 15.41
CA ASP A 106 1.05 -4.73 15.58
C ASP A 106 1.09 -5.48 14.24
N VAL A 107 1.31 -4.76 13.14
CA VAL A 107 1.45 -5.34 11.80
C VAL A 107 2.86 -5.94 11.69
N GLU A 108 3.02 -7.14 12.24
CA GLU A 108 4.24 -7.92 12.09
C GLU A 108 4.39 -8.35 10.63
N VAL A 109 5.40 -7.81 9.96
CA VAL A 109 5.87 -8.21 8.63
C VAL A 109 7.35 -8.51 8.77
N GLY A 110 7.78 -9.67 8.28
CA GLY A 110 9.21 -10.00 8.26
C GLY A 110 10.04 -8.97 7.49
N ASN A 111 11.25 -8.69 7.98
CA ASN A 111 12.22 -7.89 7.23
C ASN A 111 12.61 -8.62 5.93
N PRO A 112 12.97 -7.88 4.86
CA PRO A 112 13.37 -8.52 3.61
C PRO A 112 14.72 -9.24 3.80
N GLY A 113 14.72 -10.56 3.62
CA GLY A 113 15.91 -11.39 3.75
C GLY A 113 16.43 -11.45 5.19
N ASP A 114 17.74 -11.27 5.36
CA ASP A 114 18.41 -11.35 6.68
C ASP A 114 18.58 -9.96 7.34
N MET A 115 17.89 -8.94 6.84
CA MET A 115 18.03 -7.57 7.33
C MET A 115 17.56 -7.44 8.77
N THR A 116 18.34 -6.71 9.56
CA THR A 116 18.01 -6.36 10.95
C THR A 116 17.04 -5.18 11.01
N ASP A 117 16.33 -5.05 12.13
CA ASP A 117 15.41 -3.93 12.36
C ASP A 117 16.13 -2.57 12.29
N ASP A 118 17.39 -2.52 12.74
CA ASP A 118 18.23 -1.32 12.66
C ASP A 118 18.53 -0.92 11.21
N GLU A 119 18.77 -1.89 10.33
CA GLU A 119 19.02 -1.63 8.90
C GLU A 119 17.75 -1.17 8.18
N VAL A 120 16.62 -1.84 8.44
CA VAL A 120 15.31 -1.43 7.90
C VAL A 120 14.95 -0.02 8.39
N GLY A 121 15.08 0.23 9.69
CA GLY A 121 14.82 1.52 10.30
C GLY A 121 15.70 2.64 9.73
N ALA A 122 16.98 2.35 9.47
CA ALA A 122 17.89 3.32 8.84
C ALA A 122 17.44 3.71 7.43
N ILE A 123 17.04 2.75 6.59
CA ILE A 123 16.55 3.02 5.23
C ILE A 123 15.25 3.83 5.27
N VAL A 124 14.30 3.42 6.11
CA VAL A 124 13.02 4.12 6.26
C VAL A 124 13.23 5.58 6.70
N ALA A 125 14.16 5.80 7.63
CA ALA A 125 14.52 7.13 8.11
C ALA A 125 15.24 7.96 7.04
N GLU A 126 16.22 7.39 6.32
CA GLU A 126 16.95 8.06 5.24
C GLU A 126 16.03 8.50 4.10
N CYS A 127 15.03 7.68 3.78
CA CYS A 127 14.04 7.98 2.75
C CYS A 127 12.95 8.97 3.19
N GLY A 128 12.98 9.45 4.44
CA GLY A 128 12.05 10.48 4.92
C GLY A 128 10.59 10.03 4.94
N MET A 129 10.33 8.73 5.14
CA MET A 129 8.97 8.16 5.11
C MET A 129 8.02 8.86 6.08
N MET A 130 8.49 9.19 7.28
CA MET A 130 7.69 9.90 8.28
C MET A 130 7.32 11.31 7.81
N ASP A 131 8.28 12.06 7.28
CA ASP A 131 8.05 13.42 6.78
C ASP A 131 7.10 13.41 5.57
N ALA A 132 7.27 12.44 4.67
CA ALA A 132 6.39 12.27 3.52
C ALA A 132 4.96 11.94 3.93
N PHE A 133 4.78 11.07 4.93
CA PHE A 133 3.47 10.72 5.48
C PHE A 133 2.80 11.91 6.18
N MET A 134 3.54 12.66 7.02
CA MET A 134 3.02 13.89 7.63
C MET A 134 2.64 14.94 6.58
N ALA A 135 3.46 15.12 5.55
CA ALA A 135 3.16 16.03 4.45
C ALA A 135 1.91 15.60 3.66
N HIS A 136 1.67 14.29 3.53
CA HIS A 136 0.47 13.76 2.90
C HIS A 136 -0.79 14.07 3.72
N LEU A 137 -0.76 13.86 5.04
CA LEU A 137 -1.84 14.24 5.95
C LEU A 137 -2.06 15.76 6.04
N ALA A 138 -1.00 16.55 5.89
CA ALA A 138 -1.09 18.00 5.90
C ALA A 138 -1.84 18.56 4.68
N GLN A 139 -1.77 17.89 3.54
CA GLN A 139 -2.42 18.34 2.30
C GLN A 139 -3.95 18.39 2.39
N SER A 140 -4.54 17.55 3.24
CA SER A 140 -6.00 17.47 3.41
C SER A 140 -6.52 18.23 4.63
N GLY A 141 -5.63 18.82 5.43
CA GLY A 141 -5.99 19.49 6.69
C GLY A 141 -6.17 18.54 7.88
N ALA A 142 -6.11 17.21 7.66
CA ALA A 142 -6.18 16.20 8.73
C ALA A 142 -5.15 16.47 9.83
N LEU A 143 -3.91 16.79 9.46
CA LEU A 143 -2.85 17.06 10.42
C LEU A 143 -3.20 18.19 11.39
N GLN A 144 -3.83 19.26 10.89
CA GLN A 144 -4.17 20.39 11.74
C GLN A 144 -5.31 20.06 12.71
N ILE A 145 -6.24 19.20 12.31
CA ILE A 145 -7.34 18.73 13.16
C ILE A 145 -6.80 17.83 14.27
N MET A 146 -5.89 16.90 13.93
CA MET A 146 -5.22 16.04 14.93
C MET A 146 -4.44 16.87 15.95
N MET A 147 -3.65 17.84 15.50
CA MET A 147 -2.90 18.74 16.40
C MET A 147 -3.80 19.58 17.32
N GLN A 148 -5.07 19.79 16.96
CA GLN A 148 -6.05 20.48 17.81
C GLN A 148 -6.75 19.53 18.78
N ALA A 149 -6.88 18.25 18.42
CA ALA A 149 -7.50 17.22 19.26
C ALA A 149 -6.61 16.79 20.44
N ASP A 150 -5.28 16.89 20.30
CA ASP A 150 -4.30 16.58 21.35
C ASP A 150 -4.08 17.70 22.39
N GLN A 151 -4.76 18.85 22.24
CA GLN A 151 -4.69 20.00 23.17
C GLN A 151 -5.87 20.03 24.14
#